data_AF-A0A0D0SKU0-F1
#
_entry.id   AF-A0A0D0SKU0-F1
#
_cell.length_a   1.000
_cell.length_b   1.000
_cell.length_c   1.000
_cell.angle_alpha   90.00
_cell.angle_beta   90.00
_cell.angle_gamma   90.00
#
_symmetry.space_group_name_H-M   'P 1'
#
loop_
_entity.id
_entity.type
_entity.pdbx_description
1 polymer ?
#
loop_
_entity_poly.entity_id
_entity_poly.type
_entity_poly.pdbx_seq_one_letter_code
_entity_poly.pdbx_strand_id
1 'polypeptide(L)'
;MEQKEKSYVNKLAPEVEHRPDELDFETSDANDTIAASTGEIMANLDQVSLNGPTPLIDIPPKSSLTPWLQQVNAAFGNKILMDWADNYDVKLDTLKYDPSLMLFGVQTLEGKTLNFTAEEFAQQYPKYRDGLTPIIDVAKVVSPAGGVILQRYPDNKAGLDLVLSFYGLDPTEKNIEKVNQTGNELLSRHAFAPNVEVKERNQQTLSEQQQALQARETEFTDRLNSPTEIYPLSPKEQRQFPEAKIVESTADAMLKLDESNKDGSSAYINISEDSKLYPWYEQVAGAFNNDVINEWASKFNIDRNSFTYDAAAGVFHAKKYEGKELSYTPEQFSKKFPKFSNALEPIVDVAKVVAPNGGVVSGYFSEDTAPLSLVLNFFGVDIKGKSVEEIHEMARTLNKERKFPDQPALPDRSEQALESQQKKLEALNNEYYEKTYGGQTEFQGIELSEHGGVLVPNNSR
;
A
#
# COMPACT_ATOMS: atom_id res chain seq x y z
N MET A 1 31.82 -19.66 61.92
CA MET A 1 31.61 -19.08 60.58
C MET A 1 31.43 -17.59 60.77
N GLU A 2 32.54 -16.87 60.65
CA GLU A 2 32.60 -15.41 60.71
C GLU A 2 32.09 -14.85 59.37
N GLN A 3 31.08 -13.99 59.40
CA GLN A 3 30.79 -13.09 58.29
C GLN A 3 31.17 -11.66 58.71
N LYS A 4 32.24 -11.16 58.10
CA LYS A 4 32.63 -9.76 58.10
C LYS A 4 31.85 -9.04 57.00
N GLU A 5 30.92 -8.18 57.39
CA GLU A 5 30.44 -7.10 56.52
C GLU A 5 31.56 -6.08 56.33
N LYS A 6 31.97 -5.86 55.08
CA LYS A 6 32.82 -4.73 54.69
C LYS A 6 32.01 -3.79 53.81
N SER A 7 31.69 -2.66 54.43
CA SER A 7 31.49 -1.33 53.84
C SER A 7 32.50 -1.03 52.72
N TYR A 8 31.99 -0.52 51.59
CA TYR A 8 32.67 0.34 50.63
C TYR A 8 31.60 1.32 50.10
N VAL A 9 31.47 2.50 50.70
CA VAL A 9 32.17 3.76 50.38
C VAL A 9 31.99 4.16 48.91
N ASN A 10 30.95 4.98 48.72
CA ASN A 10 30.74 5.90 47.61
C ASN A 10 32.02 6.73 47.39
N LYS A 11 32.72 6.52 46.27
CA LYS A 11 33.71 7.46 45.76
C LYS A 11 33.06 8.26 44.63
N LEU A 12 32.73 9.51 44.96
CA LEU A 12 32.51 10.59 44.00
C LEU A 12 33.66 10.59 42.98
N ALA A 13 33.32 10.40 41.71
CA ALA A 13 34.22 10.71 40.60
C ALA A 13 34.26 12.25 40.43
N PRO A 14 35.40 12.83 40.04
CA PRO A 14 35.53 14.27 39.91
C PRO A 14 34.69 14.77 38.74
N GLU A 15 33.92 15.82 39.02
CA GLU A 15 33.24 16.67 38.05
C GLU A 15 34.33 17.29 37.17
N VAL A 16 34.48 16.76 35.95
CA VAL A 16 35.32 17.38 34.92
C VAL A 16 34.45 18.47 34.29
N GLU A 17 34.64 19.69 34.77
CA GLU A 17 34.13 20.92 34.16
C GLU A 17 34.69 21.00 32.72
N HIS A 18 33.92 20.53 31.73
CA HIS A 18 34.21 20.78 30.33
C HIS A 18 33.98 22.26 30.04
N ARG A 19 35.08 23.00 29.83
CA ARG A 19 35.02 24.32 29.22
C ARG A 19 34.46 24.20 27.80
N PRO A 20 33.48 25.01 27.37
CA PRO A 20 32.88 24.90 26.04
C PRO A 20 33.74 25.42 24.87
N ASP A 21 34.98 25.86 25.09
CA ASP A 21 35.66 26.80 24.19
C ASP A 21 36.98 26.29 23.56
N GLU A 22 37.20 24.98 23.41
CA GLU A 22 38.39 24.47 22.66
C GLU A 22 37.98 23.62 21.45
N LEU A 23 37.63 24.30 20.36
CA LEU A 23 37.47 23.75 19.01
C LEU A 23 38.49 24.37 18.02
N ASP A 24 39.58 24.96 18.53
CA ASP A 24 40.17 26.17 17.93
C ASP A 24 41.53 26.03 17.22
N PHE A 25 42.02 24.83 16.89
CA PHE A 25 43.23 24.73 16.06
C PHE A 25 43.17 23.74 14.88
N GLU A 26 42.42 22.63 14.97
CA GLU A 26 42.36 21.66 13.85
C GLU A 26 41.26 21.94 12.82
N THR A 27 40.26 22.75 13.16
CA THR A 27 39.14 23.09 12.26
C THR A 27 39.50 24.23 11.29
N SER A 28 40.43 25.11 11.66
CA SER A 28 40.87 26.24 10.83
C SER A 28 41.46 25.75 9.52
N ASP A 29 42.48 24.89 9.56
CA ASP A 29 43.16 24.39 8.35
C ASP A 29 42.21 23.68 7.37
N ALA A 30 41.21 22.95 7.90
CA ALA A 30 40.21 22.27 7.10
C ALA A 30 39.22 23.25 6.44
N ASN A 31 38.80 24.28 7.18
CA ASN A 31 37.94 25.34 6.64
C ASN A 31 38.70 26.23 5.63
N ASP A 32 39.99 26.46 5.85
CA ASP A 32 40.85 27.22 4.93
C ASP A 32 41.03 26.47 3.60
N THR A 33 41.14 25.14 3.67
CA THR A 33 41.13 24.28 2.47
C THR A 33 39.82 24.38 1.69
N ILE A 34 38.68 24.43 2.39
CA ILE A 34 37.37 24.66 1.75
C ILE A 34 37.32 26.07 1.14
N ALA A 35 37.77 27.09 1.86
CA ALA A 35 37.78 28.47 1.38
C ALA A 35 38.63 28.63 0.11
N ALA A 36 39.81 28.01 0.08
CA ALA A 36 40.68 27.99 -1.09
C ALA A 36 40.00 27.31 -2.28
N SER A 37 39.49 26.08 -2.09
CA SER A 37 38.83 25.31 -3.17
C SER A 37 37.58 26.03 -3.69
N THR A 38 36.81 26.65 -2.79
CA THR A 38 35.64 27.47 -3.12
C THR A 38 36.06 28.69 -3.93
N GLY A 39 37.12 29.38 -3.50
CA GLY A 39 37.68 30.55 -4.18
C GLY A 39 38.19 30.21 -5.58
N GLU A 40 38.89 29.08 -5.75
CA GLU A 40 39.37 28.59 -7.05
C GLU A 40 38.22 28.34 -8.01
N ILE A 41 37.17 27.64 -7.54
CA ILE A 41 35.99 27.37 -8.38
C ILE A 41 35.32 28.69 -8.76
N MET A 42 34.98 29.53 -7.77
CA MET A 42 34.27 30.79 -8.01
C MET A 42 35.04 31.73 -8.94
N ALA A 43 36.36 31.89 -8.76
CA ALA A 43 37.17 32.79 -9.59
C ALA A 43 37.24 32.36 -11.07
N ASN A 44 37.00 31.09 -11.35
CA ASN A 44 37.05 30.50 -12.69
C ASN A 44 35.67 30.17 -13.26
N LEU A 45 34.57 30.49 -12.56
CA LEU A 45 33.23 30.31 -13.12
C LEU A 45 33.02 31.23 -14.33
N ASP A 46 32.21 30.74 -15.28
CA ASP A 46 31.66 31.52 -16.36
C ASP A 46 30.14 31.66 -16.22
N GLN A 47 29.55 32.56 -17.02
CA GLN A 47 28.12 32.85 -16.98
C GLN A 47 27.25 31.61 -17.30
N VAL A 48 27.78 30.67 -18.08
CA VAL A 48 27.08 29.43 -18.47
C VAL A 48 27.03 28.47 -17.29
N SER A 49 28.16 28.25 -16.63
CA SER A 49 28.31 27.39 -15.45
C SER A 49 27.48 27.89 -14.28
N LEU A 50 27.33 29.21 -14.15
CA LEU A 50 26.54 29.84 -13.09
C LEU A 50 25.01 29.62 -13.22
N ASN A 51 24.56 29.23 -14.41
CA ASN A 51 23.18 28.84 -14.69
C ASN A 51 23.00 27.32 -14.80
N GLY A 52 24.10 26.56 -14.71
CA GLY A 52 24.11 25.11 -14.77
C GLY A 52 24.01 24.45 -13.40
N PRO A 53 24.17 23.12 -13.33
CA PRO A 53 24.29 22.39 -12.08
C PRO A 53 25.44 22.93 -11.24
N THR A 54 25.19 23.12 -9.95
CA THR A 54 26.20 23.58 -9.00
C THR A 54 27.41 22.64 -8.98
N PRO A 55 28.66 23.14 -9.14
CA PRO A 55 29.88 22.34 -8.99
C PRO A 55 29.98 21.69 -7.60
N LEU A 56 30.60 20.52 -7.53
CA LEU A 56 30.88 19.85 -6.25
C LEU A 56 32.25 20.27 -5.70
N ILE A 57 32.30 20.46 -4.39
CA ILE A 57 33.49 20.82 -3.60
C ILE A 57 33.84 19.66 -2.68
N ASP A 58 35.12 19.31 -2.60
CA ASP A 58 35.63 18.35 -1.62
C ASP A 58 35.61 18.95 -0.21
N ILE A 59 35.02 18.23 0.72
CA ILE A 59 34.81 18.63 2.11
C ILE A 59 35.75 17.83 3.01
N PRO A 60 36.81 18.45 3.57
CA PRO A 60 37.76 17.77 4.43
C PRO A 60 37.08 17.23 5.71
N PRO A 61 37.45 16.03 6.22
CA PRO A 61 36.78 15.40 7.35
C PRO A 61 36.71 16.24 8.65
N LYS A 62 37.68 17.13 8.87
CA LYS A 62 37.76 17.99 10.06
C LYS A 62 37.11 19.37 9.89
N SER A 63 36.44 19.64 8.76
CA SER A 63 35.78 20.92 8.55
C SER A 63 34.54 21.09 9.43
N SER A 64 34.14 22.33 9.67
CA SER A 64 32.89 22.63 10.38
C SER A 64 31.64 22.20 9.60
N LEU A 65 31.72 22.07 8.26
CA LEU A 65 30.60 21.63 7.42
C LEU A 65 30.41 20.11 7.45
N THR A 66 31.46 19.32 7.64
CA THR A 66 31.40 17.84 7.62
C THR A 66 30.29 17.24 8.47
N PRO A 67 30.16 17.56 9.77
CA PRO A 67 29.11 16.97 10.60
C PRO A 67 27.70 17.36 10.14
N TRP A 68 27.53 18.57 9.60
CA TRP A 68 26.25 19.03 9.05
C TRP A 68 25.93 18.35 7.73
N LEU A 69 26.92 18.12 6.86
CA LEU A 69 26.76 17.35 5.63
C LEU A 69 26.33 15.91 5.93
N GLN A 70 26.92 15.30 6.96
CA GLN A 70 26.49 13.99 7.44
C GLN A 70 25.04 14.01 7.93
N GLN A 71 24.65 15.06 8.67
CA GLN A 71 23.27 15.22 9.14
C GLN A 71 22.28 15.43 7.98
N VAL A 72 22.66 16.19 6.94
CA VAL A 72 21.87 16.31 5.70
C VAL A 72 21.67 14.94 5.07
N ASN A 73 22.76 14.18 4.87
CA ASN A 73 22.67 12.85 4.26
C ASN A 73 21.84 11.87 5.10
N ALA A 74 21.94 11.94 6.44
CA ALA A 74 21.12 11.14 7.35
C ALA A 74 19.64 11.53 7.27
N ALA A 75 19.31 12.83 7.18
CA ALA A 75 17.94 13.30 7.03
C ALA A 75 17.29 12.81 5.72
N PHE A 76 18.00 12.85 4.59
CA PHE A 76 17.51 12.33 3.30
C PHE A 76 17.47 10.80 3.24
N GLY A 77 18.26 10.13 4.07
CA GLY A 77 18.37 8.66 4.13
C GLY A 77 17.68 8.04 5.35
N ASN A 78 16.75 8.75 6.00
CA ASN A 78 16.13 8.24 7.23
C ASN A 78 15.23 7.03 6.96
N LYS A 79 15.05 6.20 8.00
CA LYS A 79 14.31 4.93 7.93
C LYS A 79 12.88 5.08 7.41
N ILE A 80 12.20 6.17 7.77
CA ILE A 80 10.81 6.42 7.37
C ILE A 80 10.74 6.63 5.85
N LEU A 81 11.64 7.44 5.29
CA LEU A 81 11.70 7.68 3.85
C LEU A 81 12.20 6.47 3.06
N MET A 82 13.10 5.67 3.63
CA MET A 82 13.52 4.41 3.00
C MET A 82 12.34 3.42 2.88
N ASP A 83 11.55 3.24 3.95
CA ASP A 83 10.36 2.37 3.92
C ASP A 83 9.28 2.92 2.96
N TRP A 84 9.06 4.24 2.97
CA TRP A 84 8.15 4.88 2.03
C TRP A 84 8.58 4.67 0.57
N ALA A 85 9.85 4.93 0.26
CA ALA A 85 10.37 4.81 -1.10
C ALA A 85 10.24 3.38 -1.64
N ASP A 86 10.48 2.37 -0.79
CA ASP A 86 10.32 0.95 -1.13
C ASP A 86 8.84 0.56 -1.36
N ASN A 87 7.92 1.11 -0.58
CA ASN A 87 6.49 0.77 -0.67
C ASN A 87 5.75 1.47 -1.83
N TYR A 88 6.30 2.58 -2.33
CA TYR A 88 5.67 3.42 -3.37
C TYR A 88 6.50 3.51 -4.66
N ASP A 89 7.50 2.65 -4.84
CA ASP A 89 8.33 2.58 -6.06
C ASP A 89 8.96 3.94 -6.42
N VAL A 90 9.64 4.55 -5.44
CA VAL A 90 10.23 5.90 -5.55
C VAL A 90 11.76 5.84 -5.49
N LYS A 91 12.44 6.67 -6.31
CA LYS A 91 13.90 6.80 -6.33
C LYS A 91 14.36 7.81 -5.29
N LEU A 92 14.61 7.35 -4.07
CA LEU A 92 14.95 8.23 -2.94
C LEU A 92 16.22 9.08 -3.18
N ASP A 93 17.18 8.59 -3.96
CA ASP A 93 18.39 9.32 -4.37
C ASP A 93 18.11 10.56 -5.25
N THR A 94 16.90 10.65 -5.82
CA THR A 94 16.43 11.82 -6.57
C THR A 94 15.64 12.81 -5.71
N LEU A 95 15.44 12.53 -4.41
CA LEU A 95 14.70 13.42 -3.51
C LEU A 95 15.48 14.71 -3.32
N LYS A 96 14.79 15.83 -3.54
CA LYS A 96 15.29 17.19 -3.38
C LYS A 96 14.31 18.00 -2.55
N TYR A 97 14.82 19.01 -1.85
CA TYR A 97 14.03 19.97 -1.10
C TYR A 97 14.47 21.38 -1.45
N ASP A 98 13.52 22.21 -1.87
CA ASP A 98 13.70 23.64 -2.06
C ASP A 98 13.11 24.39 -0.84
N PRO A 99 13.95 24.92 0.07
CA PRO A 99 13.49 25.63 1.25
C PRO A 99 12.79 26.96 0.92
N SER A 100 13.07 27.56 -0.23
CA SER A 100 12.46 28.83 -0.65
C SER A 100 11.03 28.62 -1.14
N LEU A 101 10.75 27.46 -1.73
CA LEU A 101 9.41 27.07 -2.18
C LEU A 101 8.68 26.15 -1.19
N MET A 102 9.36 25.69 -0.13
CA MET A 102 8.88 24.66 0.80
C MET A 102 8.39 23.40 0.07
N LEU A 103 9.07 23.05 -1.03
CA LEU A 103 8.64 22.03 -1.97
C LEU A 103 9.66 20.91 -2.06
N PHE A 104 9.16 19.68 -2.01
CA PHE A 104 9.94 18.48 -2.28
C PHE A 104 9.69 18.02 -3.72
N GLY A 105 10.74 17.52 -4.35
CA GLY A 105 10.69 16.89 -5.67
C GLY A 105 11.39 15.54 -5.65
N VAL A 106 10.79 14.51 -6.23
CA VAL A 106 11.36 13.15 -6.28
C VAL A 106 10.83 12.39 -7.50
N GLN A 107 11.62 11.47 -8.06
CA GLN A 107 11.22 10.67 -9.21
C GLN A 107 10.71 9.29 -8.79
N THR A 108 9.67 8.81 -9.47
CA THR A 108 9.25 7.40 -9.40
C THR A 108 10.26 6.51 -10.12
N LEU A 109 10.17 5.19 -9.92
CA LEU A 109 10.96 4.21 -10.68
C LEU A 109 10.79 4.36 -12.21
N GLU A 110 9.58 4.76 -12.64
CA GLU A 110 9.20 5.03 -14.03
C GLU A 110 9.68 6.40 -14.56
N GLY A 111 10.33 7.21 -13.73
CA GLY A 111 10.87 8.52 -14.11
C GLY A 111 9.87 9.68 -14.06
N LYS A 112 8.65 9.47 -13.56
CA LYS A 112 7.70 10.56 -13.30
C LYS A 112 8.18 11.38 -12.10
N THR A 113 8.17 12.70 -12.22
CA THR A 113 8.45 13.58 -11.08
C THR A 113 7.19 13.81 -10.24
N LEU A 114 7.29 13.57 -8.94
CA LEU A 114 6.31 13.94 -7.92
C LEU A 114 6.80 15.21 -7.23
N ASN A 115 5.88 16.13 -6.99
CA ASN A 115 6.14 17.32 -6.19
C ASN A 115 5.08 17.42 -5.10
N PHE A 116 5.51 17.73 -3.88
CA PHE A 116 4.61 17.87 -2.74
C PHE A 116 5.24 18.75 -1.66
N THR A 117 4.38 19.43 -0.91
CA THR A 117 4.71 20.02 0.39
C THR A 117 4.75 18.93 1.47
N ALA A 118 5.29 19.25 2.65
CA ALA A 118 5.30 18.31 3.77
C ALA A 118 3.87 17.99 4.27
N GLU A 119 2.95 18.94 4.17
CA GLU A 119 1.55 18.73 4.54
C GLU A 119 0.84 17.77 3.59
N GLU A 120 0.98 17.98 2.27
CA GLU A 120 0.43 17.07 1.26
C GLU A 120 0.99 15.66 1.41
N PHE A 121 2.30 15.54 1.68
CA PHE A 121 2.94 14.25 1.96
C PHE A 121 2.32 13.56 3.19
N ALA A 122 2.12 14.29 4.30
CA ALA A 122 1.52 13.73 5.51
C ALA A 122 0.06 13.30 5.31
N GLN A 123 -0.70 14.03 4.49
CA GLN A 123 -2.08 13.68 4.16
C GLN A 123 -2.16 12.45 3.23
N GLN A 124 -1.30 12.39 2.22
CA GLN A 124 -1.29 11.30 1.25
C GLN A 124 -0.66 10.02 1.82
N TYR A 125 0.33 10.18 2.70
CA TYR A 125 1.13 9.09 3.27
C TYR A 125 1.13 9.17 4.81
N PRO A 126 -0.03 9.00 5.48
CA PRO A 126 -0.16 9.24 6.91
C PRO A 126 0.75 8.34 7.78
N LYS A 127 1.05 7.13 7.31
CA LYS A 127 2.02 6.20 7.92
C LYS A 127 3.44 6.79 7.98
N TYR A 128 3.77 7.67 7.04
CA TYR A 128 5.11 8.21 6.81
C TYR A 128 5.25 9.69 7.17
N ARG A 129 4.20 10.32 7.73
CA ARG A 129 4.05 11.77 7.93
C ARG A 129 5.27 12.50 8.51
N ASP A 130 6.08 11.83 9.33
CA ASP A 130 7.24 12.41 10.01
C ASP A 130 8.54 12.35 9.18
N GLY A 131 8.53 11.71 8.01
CA GLY A 131 9.74 11.40 7.24
C GLY A 131 10.44 12.62 6.65
N LEU A 132 9.73 13.71 6.36
CA LEU A 132 10.30 14.91 5.73
C LEU A 132 10.81 15.95 6.74
N THR A 133 10.34 15.89 7.99
CA THR A 133 10.68 16.86 9.03
C THR A 133 12.19 16.98 9.28
N PRO A 134 12.98 15.88 9.34
CA PRO A 134 14.42 15.99 9.51
C PRO A 134 15.12 16.79 8.40
N ILE A 135 14.62 16.73 7.16
CA ILE A 135 15.16 17.49 6.02
C ILE A 135 14.89 18.99 6.22
N ILE A 136 13.68 19.34 6.64
CA ILE A 136 13.28 20.73 6.91
C ILE A 136 14.11 21.31 8.06
N ASP A 137 14.32 20.54 9.13
CA ASP A 137 15.05 21.01 10.31
C ASP A 137 16.53 21.23 10.03
N VAL A 138 17.19 20.32 9.30
CA VAL A 138 18.59 20.55 8.90
C VAL A 138 18.72 21.71 7.91
N ALA A 139 17.73 21.90 7.03
CA ALA A 139 17.71 22.99 6.06
C ALA A 139 17.74 24.38 6.71
N LYS A 140 17.04 24.56 7.83
CA LYS A 140 17.05 25.82 8.59
C LYS A 140 18.47 26.21 9.04
N VAL A 141 19.34 25.22 9.28
CA VAL A 141 20.70 25.45 9.75
C VAL A 141 21.69 25.63 8.61
N VAL A 142 21.66 24.75 7.61
CA VAL A 142 22.64 24.78 6.50
C VAL A 142 22.26 25.75 5.39
N SER A 143 20.98 26.11 5.29
CA SER A 143 20.43 27.02 4.29
C SER A 143 19.39 28.00 4.88
N PRO A 144 19.75 28.80 5.91
CA PRO A 144 18.80 29.64 6.65
C PRO A 144 18.13 30.72 5.79
N ALA A 145 18.84 31.24 4.78
CA ALA A 145 18.31 32.24 3.86
C ALA A 145 17.54 31.63 2.66
N GLY A 146 17.46 30.30 2.58
CA GLY A 146 16.99 29.58 1.39
C GLY A 146 17.98 29.65 0.22
N GLY A 147 17.50 29.38 -1.00
CA GLY A 147 18.29 29.48 -2.22
C GLY A 147 19.17 28.27 -2.56
N VAL A 148 19.30 27.29 -1.65
CA VAL A 148 19.96 26.02 -1.91
C VAL A 148 18.91 24.92 -2.06
N ILE A 149 18.91 24.23 -3.20
CA ILE A 149 18.13 22.99 -3.36
C ILE A 149 18.91 21.87 -2.66
N LEU A 150 18.43 21.45 -1.50
CA LEU A 150 19.06 20.37 -0.74
C LEU A 150 18.73 19.02 -1.36
N GLN A 151 19.70 18.13 -1.29
CA GLN A 151 19.61 16.74 -1.74
C GLN A 151 20.60 15.92 -0.92
N ARG A 152 20.56 14.59 -1.10
CA ARG A 152 21.65 13.75 -0.61
C ARG A 152 22.91 14.01 -1.44
N TYR A 153 24.04 14.24 -0.77
CA TYR A 153 25.32 14.49 -1.41
C TYR A 153 26.23 13.26 -1.36
N PRO A 154 27.15 13.10 -2.32
CA PRO A 154 28.21 12.09 -2.22
C PRO A 154 29.08 12.30 -0.98
N ASP A 155 29.70 11.22 -0.49
CA ASP A 155 30.56 11.29 0.68
C ASP A 155 31.68 12.31 0.50
N ASN A 156 31.87 13.16 1.50
CA ASN A 156 32.88 14.24 1.53
C ASN A 156 32.77 15.22 0.37
N LYS A 157 31.61 15.37 -0.27
CA LYS A 157 31.36 16.40 -1.29
C LYS A 157 30.10 17.18 -0.98
N ALA A 158 30.10 18.46 -1.28
CA ALA A 158 28.91 19.31 -1.22
C ALA A 158 28.79 20.17 -2.47
N GLY A 159 27.58 20.62 -2.80
CA GLY A 159 27.41 21.65 -3.82
C GLY A 159 28.05 22.96 -3.38
N LEU A 160 28.63 23.71 -4.31
CA LEU A 160 29.13 25.06 -4.08
C LEU A 160 28.08 25.93 -3.39
N ASP A 161 26.82 25.88 -3.81
CA ASP A 161 25.68 26.59 -3.21
C ASP A 161 25.51 26.30 -1.70
N LEU A 162 25.58 25.03 -1.30
CA LEU A 162 25.54 24.64 0.10
C LEU A 162 26.74 25.19 0.87
N VAL A 163 27.94 25.13 0.29
CA VAL A 163 29.15 25.68 0.91
C VAL A 163 29.03 27.20 1.09
N LEU A 164 28.60 27.92 0.05
CA LEU A 164 28.38 29.37 0.12
C LEU A 164 27.39 29.72 1.21
N SER A 165 26.21 29.09 1.20
CA SER A 165 25.18 29.30 2.22
C SER A 165 25.66 28.97 3.64
N PHE A 166 26.39 27.86 3.80
CA PHE A 166 26.92 27.44 5.09
C PHE A 166 27.99 28.40 5.63
N TYR A 167 28.76 29.06 4.78
CA TYR A 167 29.74 30.06 5.21
C TYR A 167 29.26 31.52 5.08
N GLY A 168 27.95 31.74 4.86
CA GLY A 168 27.31 33.05 4.91
C GLY A 168 27.48 33.90 3.65
N LEU A 169 27.84 33.28 2.54
CA LEU A 169 27.86 33.89 1.21
C LEU A 169 26.50 33.64 0.52
N ASP A 170 26.13 34.53 -0.40
CA ASP A 170 24.89 34.41 -1.16
C ASP A 170 25.02 33.34 -2.26
N PRO A 171 24.32 32.18 -2.15
CA PRO A 171 24.39 31.13 -3.15
C PRO A 171 23.59 31.46 -4.42
N THR A 172 22.80 32.54 -4.40
CA THR A 172 21.91 32.92 -5.51
C THR A 172 22.46 34.03 -6.39
N GLU A 173 23.66 34.55 -6.07
CA GLU A 173 24.28 35.64 -6.83
C GLU A 173 24.43 35.26 -8.31
N LYS A 174 23.89 36.11 -9.19
CA LYS A 174 23.89 35.90 -10.65
C LYS A 174 24.88 36.78 -11.42
N ASN A 175 25.49 37.76 -10.76
CA ASN A 175 26.51 38.61 -11.33
C ASN A 175 27.88 37.91 -11.30
N ILE A 176 28.35 37.46 -12.46
CA ILE A 176 29.62 36.74 -12.59
C ILE A 176 30.84 37.55 -12.15
N GLU A 177 30.85 38.87 -12.36
CA GLU A 177 31.96 39.73 -11.92
C GLU A 177 32.06 39.74 -10.40
N LYS A 178 30.91 39.82 -9.71
CA LYS A 178 30.86 39.79 -8.25
C LYS A 178 31.23 38.42 -7.69
N VAL A 179 30.79 37.34 -8.33
CA VAL A 179 31.18 35.96 -7.96
C VAL A 179 32.68 35.77 -8.09
N ASN A 180 33.25 36.17 -9.23
CA ASN A 180 34.69 36.06 -9.46
C ASN A 180 35.49 36.94 -8.49
N GLN A 181 34.98 38.13 -8.16
CA GLN A 181 35.58 38.99 -7.14
C GLN A 181 35.59 38.30 -5.76
N THR A 182 34.46 37.76 -5.31
CA THR A 182 34.38 37.02 -4.04
C THR A 182 35.30 35.80 -4.05
N GLY A 183 35.40 35.08 -5.17
CA GLY A 183 36.33 33.97 -5.33
C GLY A 183 37.79 34.38 -5.13
N ASN A 184 38.21 35.49 -5.77
CA ASN A 184 39.55 36.05 -5.59
C ASN A 184 39.82 36.55 -4.16
N GLU A 185 38.80 37.10 -3.48
CA GLU A 185 38.90 37.50 -2.08
C GLU A 185 39.12 36.29 -1.16
N LEU A 186 38.42 35.17 -1.40
CA LEU A 186 38.63 33.91 -0.68
C LEU A 186 40.05 33.36 -0.90
N LEU A 187 40.52 33.37 -2.15
CA LEU A 187 41.89 32.94 -2.48
C LEU A 187 42.96 33.78 -1.79
N SER A 188 42.76 35.10 -1.71
CA SER A 188 43.71 36.00 -1.05
C SER A 188 43.73 35.84 0.47
N ARG A 189 42.61 35.45 1.08
CA ARG A 189 42.47 35.36 2.54
C ARG A 189 42.65 33.95 3.07
N HIS A 190 42.48 32.94 2.23
CA HIS A 190 42.38 31.52 2.59
C HIS A 190 41.37 31.25 3.70
N ALA A 191 40.35 32.10 3.84
CA ALA A 191 39.36 31.99 4.91
C ALA A 191 38.05 32.64 4.47
N PHE A 192 36.95 32.10 4.97
CA PHE A 192 35.66 32.79 4.90
C PHE A 192 35.69 34.02 5.80
N ALA A 193 34.88 35.03 5.45
CA ALA A 193 34.69 36.15 6.36
C ALA A 193 34.18 35.62 7.71
N PRO A 194 34.59 36.20 8.86
CA PRO A 194 34.05 35.84 10.16
C PRO A 194 32.53 35.96 10.09
N ASN A 195 31.87 34.81 10.01
CA ASN A 195 30.44 34.78 9.85
C ASN A 195 29.88 35.32 11.15
N VAL A 196 28.97 36.30 11.08
CA VAL A 196 28.19 36.69 12.26
C VAL A 196 27.51 35.40 12.69
N GLU A 197 27.92 34.84 13.82
CA GLU A 197 27.51 33.52 14.31
C GLU A 197 26.06 33.25 13.92
N VAL A 198 25.84 32.32 12.99
CA VAL A 198 24.53 31.70 12.91
C VAL A 198 24.46 30.90 14.19
N LYS A 199 23.86 31.49 15.24
CA LYS A 199 23.85 30.99 16.63
C LYS A 199 23.44 29.51 16.73
N GLU A 200 22.73 29.02 15.71
CA GLU A 200 22.20 27.67 15.57
C GLU A 200 23.21 26.66 14.98
N ARG A 201 24.39 27.07 14.50
CA ARG A 201 25.44 26.18 13.95
C ARG A 201 26.45 25.75 15.01
N ASN A 202 25.95 25.21 16.12
CA ASN A 202 26.78 24.75 17.23
C ASN A 202 26.60 23.24 17.47
N GLN A 203 27.49 22.65 18.28
CA GLN A 203 27.44 21.21 18.58
C GLN A 203 26.16 20.78 19.30
N GLN A 204 25.58 21.66 20.12
CA GLN A 204 24.33 21.38 20.82
C GLN A 204 23.18 21.22 19.82
N THR A 205 22.99 22.16 18.90
CA THR A 205 21.92 22.09 17.89
C THR A 205 22.08 20.87 16.98
N LEU A 206 23.32 20.53 16.59
CA LEU A 206 23.58 19.30 15.83
C LEU A 206 23.15 18.05 16.61
N SER A 207 23.52 17.96 17.89
CA SER A 207 23.15 16.85 18.78
C SER A 207 21.63 16.74 18.95
N GLU A 208 20.95 17.87 19.13
CA GLU A 208 19.48 17.93 19.22
C GLU A 208 18.82 17.40 17.94
N GLN A 209 19.31 17.78 16.75
CA GLN A 209 18.79 17.26 15.48
C GLN A 209 19.04 15.76 15.29
N GLN A 210 20.21 15.26 15.69
CA GLN A 210 20.53 13.83 15.63
C GLN A 210 19.62 13.02 16.56
N GLN A 211 19.41 13.49 17.79
CA GLN A 211 18.50 12.86 18.74
C GLN A 211 17.05 12.91 18.26
N ALA A 212 16.60 14.03 17.70
CA ALA A 212 15.26 14.17 17.15
C ALA A 212 15.02 13.19 15.99
N LEU A 213 16.01 13.01 15.10
CA LEU A 213 15.94 12.03 14.02
C LEU A 213 15.83 10.60 14.59
N GLN A 214 16.70 10.22 15.53
CA GLN A 214 16.68 8.90 16.15
C GLN A 214 15.36 8.62 16.88
N ALA A 215 14.83 9.61 17.61
CA ALA A 215 13.55 9.50 18.31
C ALA A 215 12.40 9.23 17.32
N ARG A 216 12.37 9.93 16.18
CA ARG A 216 11.37 9.73 15.13
C ARG A 216 11.48 8.34 14.48
N GLU A 217 12.68 7.85 14.22
CA GLU A 217 12.88 6.51 13.67
C GLU A 217 12.47 5.40 14.64
N THR A 218 12.70 5.64 15.94
CA THR A 218 12.25 4.75 17.02
C THR A 218 10.73 4.75 17.10
N GLU A 219 10.10 5.92 17.18
CA GLU A 219 8.64 6.06 17.21
C GLU A 219 7.99 5.43 15.97
N PHE A 220 8.56 5.63 14.78
CA PHE A 220 8.08 4.99 13.56
C PHE A 220 8.13 3.45 13.68
N THR A 221 9.22 2.91 14.19
CA THR A 221 9.36 1.46 14.41
C THR A 221 8.35 0.94 15.42
N ASP A 222 8.09 1.69 16.49
CA ASP A 222 7.10 1.34 17.51
C ASP A 222 5.68 1.40 16.93
N ARG A 223 5.36 2.41 16.12
CA ARG A 223 4.07 2.51 15.41
C ARG A 223 3.84 1.34 14.45
N LEU A 224 4.87 0.92 13.72
CA LEU A 224 4.78 -0.28 12.87
C LEU A 224 4.47 -1.55 13.66
N ASN A 225 4.87 -1.62 14.93
CA ASN A 225 4.62 -2.75 15.81
C ASN A 225 3.37 -2.57 16.69
N SER A 226 2.71 -1.40 16.62
CA SER A 226 1.60 -1.05 17.50
C SER A 226 0.25 -1.56 16.96
N PRO A 227 -0.59 -2.20 17.78
CA PRO A 227 -1.92 -2.67 17.39
C PRO A 227 -2.94 -1.61 17.00
N THR A 228 -2.72 -0.35 17.38
CA THR A 228 -3.78 0.66 17.48
C THR A 228 -3.93 1.55 16.25
N GLU A 229 -2.91 1.65 15.39
CA GLU A 229 -2.96 2.50 14.21
C GLU A 229 -3.17 1.66 12.94
N ILE A 230 -4.35 1.75 12.35
CA ILE A 230 -4.69 1.11 11.09
C ILE A 230 -4.39 2.11 9.96
N TYR A 231 -3.44 1.78 9.09
CA TYR A 231 -3.06 2.58 7.92
C TYR A 231 -3.50 1.89 6.64
N PRO A 232 -3.96 2.62 5.60
CA PRO A 232 -4.22 2.04 4.28
C PRO A 232 -3.00 1.26 3.77
N LEU A 233 -3.25 0.12 3.11
CA LEU A 233 -2.18 -0.69 2.53
C LEU A 233 -1.46 0.08 1.42
N SER A 234 -0.13 0.00 1.41
CA SER A 234 0.66 0.51 0.29
C SER A 234 0.43 -0.30 -0.99
N PRO A 235 0.72 0.26 -2.18
CA PRO A 235 0.63 -0.49 -3.44
C PRO A 235 1.43 -1.80 -3.46
N LYS A 236 2.57 -1.84 -2.77
CA LYS A 236 3.40 -3.06 -2.65
C LYS A 236 2.72 -4.12 -1.78
N GLU A 237 2.22 -3.75 -0.62
CA GLU A 237 1.47 -4.65 0.27
C GLU A 237 0.19 -5.16 -0.43
N GLN A 238 -0.52 -4.29 -1.14
CA GLN A 238 -1.71 -4.68 -1.92
C GLN A 238 -1.41 -5.71 -3.03
N ARG A 239 -0.25 -5.61 -3.69
CA ARG A 239 0.17 -6.56 -4.74
C ARG A 239 0.59 -7.91 -4.17
N GLN A 240 1.16 -7.92 -2.96
CA GLN A 240 1.64 -9.15 -2.32
C GLN A 240 0.52 -9.96 -1.67
N PHE A 241 -0.59 -9.31 -1.33
CA PHE A 241 -1.71 -9.93 -0.63
C PHE A 241 -3.03 -9.54 -1.32
N PRO A 242 -3.42 -10.18 -2.43
CA PRO A 242 -4.70 -9.89 -3.08
C PRO A 242 -5.89 -10.07 -2.12
N GLU A 243 -5.78 -11.00 -1.16
CA GLU A 243 -6.76 -11.15 -0.08
C GLU A 243 -6.81 -9.95 0.88
N ALA A 244 -5.75 -9.16 1.03
CA ALA A 244 -5.73 -8.03 1.95
C ALA A 244 -6.71 -6.92 1.54
N LYS A 245 -6.97 -6.75 0.24
CA LYS A 245 -8.02 -5.83 -0.25
C LYS A 245 -9.43 -6.29 0.17
N ILE A 246 -9.67 -7.61 0.10
CA ILE A 246 -10.93 -8.20 0.53
C ILE A 246 -11.05 -8.09 2.05
N VAL A 247 -9.97 -8.37 2.81
CA VAL A 247 -9.94 -8.22 4.26
C VAL A 247 -10.25 -6.78 4.68
N GLU A 248 -9.63 -5.78 4.04
CA GLU A 248 -9.86 -4.37 4.31
C GLU A 248 -11.31 -3.97 4.03
N SER A 249 -11.82 -4.29 2.84
CA SER A 249 -13.21 -4.02 2.47
C SER A 249 -14.19 -4.73 3.41
N THR A 250 -13.87 -5.95 3.85
CA THR A 250 -14.67 -6.73 4.80
C THR A 250 -14.70 -6.07 6.17
N ALA A 251 -13.53 -5.69 6.70
CA ALA A 251 -13.42 -5.03 7.98
C ALA A 251 -14.15 -3.67 7.98
N ASP A 252 -14.01 -2.87 6.93
CA ASP A 252 -14.72 -1.61 6.79
C ASP A 252 -16.24 -1.78 6.73
N ALA A 253 -16.72 -2.82 6.06
CA ALA A 253 -18.15 -3.16 6.04
C ALA A 253 -18.63 -3.61 7.42
N MET A 254 -17.86 -4.43 8.14
CA MET A 254 -18.17 -4.86 9.51
C MET A 254 -18.22 -3.69 10.50
N LEU A 255 -17.33 -2.70 10.37
CA LEU A 255 -17.33 -1.48 11.20
C LEU A 255 -18.56 -0.58 10.96
N LYS A 256 -19.23 -0.72 9.82
CA LYS A 256 -20.46 0.00 9.49
C LYS A 256 -21.73 -0.72 9.95
N LEU A 257 -21.60 -1.94 10.49
CA LEU A 257 -22.75 -2.67 11.04
C LEU A 257 -23.22 -2.04 12.35
N ASP A 258 -24.53 -2.08 12.56
CA ASP A 258 -25.27 -1.66 13.74
C ASP A 258 -26.31 -2.73 14.12
N GLU A 259 -27.05 -2.52 15.22
CA GLU A 259 -28.02 -3.50 15.72
C GLU A 259 -29.13 -3.85 14.72
N SER A 260 -29.43 -2.97 13.76
CA SER A 260 -30.48 -3.18 12.76
C SER A 260 -30.03 -4.01 11.56
N ASN A 261 -28.73 -4.16 11.32
CA ASN A 261 -28.17 -4.87 10.16
C ASN A 261 -27.00 -5.81 10.51
N LYS A 262 -26.81 -6.16 11.79
CA LYS A 262 -25.69 -6.96 12.29
C LYS A 262 -25.50 -8.35 11.69
N ASP A 263 -26.46 -8.84 10.91
CA ASP A 263 -26.33 -10.09 10.14
C ASP A 263 -25.51 -9.91 8.85
N GLY A 264 -25.16 -8.66 8.49
CA GLY A 264 -24.38 -8.32 7.32
C GLY A 264 -25.14 -8.48 5.99
N SER A 265 -26.45 -8.71 6.04
CA SER A 265 -27.26 -9.09 4.86
C SER A 265 -27.39 -8.00 3.79
N SER A 266 -27.13 -6.74 4.12
CA SER A 266 -27.23 -5.60 3.19
C SER A 266 -25.88 -5.04 2.73
N ALA A 267 -24.76 -5.51 3.30
CA ALA A 267 -23.43 -5.03 2.98
C ALA A 267 -22.82 -5.83 1.83
N TYR A 268 -22.12 -5.13 0.92
CA TYR A 268 -21.42 -5.71 -0.22
C TYR A 268 -19.94 -5.37 -0.15
N ILE A 269 -19.11 -6.32 -0.57
CA ILE A 269 -17.66 -6.30 -0.51
C ILE A 269 -17.12 -6.36 -1.93
N ASN A 270 -16.21 -5.46 -2.25
CA ASN A 270 -15.48 -5.52 -3.52
C ASN A 270 -14.57 -6.75 -3.50
N ILE A 271 -14.70 -7.60 -4.51
CA ILE A 271 -13.86 -8.78 -4.71
C ILE A 271 -12.95 -8.55 -5.92
N SER A 272 -11.73 -9.06 -5.85
CA SER A 272 -10.76 -8.99 -6.96
C SER A 272 -10.73 -10.33 -7.69
N GLU A 273 -10.56 -10.30 -9.01
CA GLU A 273 -10.40 -11.50 -9.84
C GLU A 273 -9.25 -12.40 -9.35
N ASP A 274 -8.17 -11.78 -8.87
CA ASP A 274 -7.00 -12.46 -8.30
C ASP A 274 -7.23 -13.10 -6.92
N SER A 275 -8.43 -12.99 -6.34
CA SER A 275 -8.70 -13.52 -5.01
C SER A 275 -9.13 -14.98 -5.02
N LYS A 276 -8.82 -15.71 -3.94
CA LYS A 276 -9.31 -17.10 -3.74
C LYS A 276 -10.83 -17.24 -3.76
N LEU A 277 -11.58 -16.19 -3.44
CA LEU A 277 -13.03 -16.23 -3.44
C LEU A 277 -13.61 -16.14 -4.85
N TYR A 278 -12.98 -15.37 -5.75
CA TYR A 278 -13.57 -15.01 -7.03
C TYR A 278 -13.92 -16.21 -7.93
N PRO A 279 -13.03 -17.20 -8.17
CA PRO A 279 -13.37 -18.35 -9.01
C PRO A 279 -14.51 -19.20 -8.42
N TRP A 280 -14.59 -19.28 -7.09
CA TRP A 280 -15.69 -19.94 -6.40
C TRP A 280 -16.99 -19.14 -6.53
N TYR A 281 -16.92 -17.81 -6.48
CA TYR A 281 -18.06 -16.93 -6.67
C TYR A 281 -18.65 -17.05 -8.08
N GLU A 282 -17.81 -17.12 -9.12
CA GLU A 282 -18.22 -17.43 -10.49
C GLU A 282 -18.87 -18.81 -10.59
N GLN A 283 -18.32 -19.82 -9.92
CA GLN A 283 -18.91 -21.16 -9.91
C GLN A 283 -20.30 -21.19 -9.26
N VAL A 284 -20.54 -20.37 -8.24
CA VAL A 284 -21.88 -20.20 -7.68
C VAL A 284 -22.81 -19.57 -8.73
N ALA A 285 -22.36 -18.52 -9.43
CA ALA A 285 -23.14 -17.90 -10.49
C ALA A 285 -23.50 -18.89 -11.61
N GLY A 286 -22.55 -19.72 -12.03
CA GLY A 286 -22.77 -20.80 -12.98
C GLY A 286 -23.80 -21.83 -12.47
N ALA A 287 -23.72 -22.22 -11.20
CA ALA A 287 -24.65 -23.18 -10.60
C ALA A 287 -26.09 -22.66 -10.58
N PHE A 288 -26.32 -21.39 -10.25
CA PHE A 288 -27.67 -20.80 -10.27
C PHE A 288 -28.19 -20.49 -11.68
N ASN A 289 -27.29 -20.44 -12.68
CA ASN A 289 -27.61 -20.23 -14.09
C ASN A 289 -27.49 -21.50 -14.95
N ASN A 290 -27.54 -22.68 -14.35
CA ASN A 290 -27.52 -23.93 -15.11
C ASN A 290 -28.77 -24.09 -15.99
N ASP A 291 -28.65 -24.84 -17.10
CA ASP A 291 -29.71 -24.91 -18.10
C ASP A 291 -30.99 -25.55 -17.56
N VAL A 292 -30.85 -26.52 -16.66
CA VAL A 292 -31.95 -27.29 -16.08
C VAL A 292 -32.80 -26.40 -15.16
N ILE A 293 -32.17 -25.62 -14.27
CA ILE A 293 -32.90 -24.71 -13.37
C ILE A 293 -33.49 -23.53 -14.14
N ASN A 294 -32.81 -23.06 -15.20
CA ASN A 294 -33.30 -22.01 -16.08
C ASN A 294 -34.57 -22.43 -16.83
N GLU A 295 -34.61 -23.65 -17.40
CA GLU A 295 -35.84 -24.14 -18.04
C GLU A 295 -36.97 -24.32 -17.03
N TRP A 296 -36.67 -24.87 -15.84
CA TRP A 296 -37.67 -24.96 -14.77
C TRP A 296 -38.24 -23.58 -14.42
N ALA A 297 -37.37 -22.58 -14.22
CA ALA A 297 -37.77 -21.23 -13.88
C ALA A 297 -38.70 -20.63 -14.95
N SER A 298 -38.30 -20.74 -16.21
CA SER A 298 -39.09 -20.27 -17.37
C SER A 298 -40.45 -20.95 -17.43
N LYS A 299 -40.48 -22.29 -17.32
CA LYS A 299 -41.71 -23.08 -17.43
C LYS A 299 -42.72 -22.79 -16.31
N PHE A 300 -42.26 -22.45 -15.12
CA PHE A 300 -43.12 -22.22 -13.95
C PHE A 300 -43.26 -20.73 -13.56
N ASN A 301 -42.82 -19.82 -14.42
CA ASN A 301 -42.91 -18.36 -14.24
C ASN A 301 -42.25 -17.90 -12.92
N ILE A 302 -41.02 -18.37 -12.69
CA ILE A 302 -40.22 -18.09 -11.50
C ILE A 302 -39.25 -16.95 -11.80
N ASP A 303 -39.14 -15.99 -10.88
CA ASP A 303 -38.14 -14.93 -10.93
C ASP A 303 -36.77 -15.48 -10.51
N ARG A 304 -35.83 -15.54 -11.45
CA ARG A 304 -34.49 -16.07 -11.22
C ARG A 304 -33.65 -15.22 -10.27
N ASN A 305 -33.90 -13.91 -10.21
CA ASN A 305 -33.16 -13.02 -9.31
C ASN A 305 -33.54 -13.25 -7.83
N SER A 306 -34.63 -13.98 -7.59
CA SER A 306 -35.10 -14.33 -6.26
C SER A 306 -34.50 -15.63 -5.71
N PHE A 307 -33.69 -16.33 -6.51
CA PHE A 307 -33.11 -17.60 -6.10
C PHE A 307 -32.18 -17.41 -4.92
N THR A 308 -32.38 -18.21 -3.88
CA THR A 308 -31.42 -18.35 -2.80
C THR A 308 -31.36 -19.79 -2.33
N TYR A 309 -30.24 -20.16 -1.73
CA TYR A 309 -30.07 -21.45 -1.07
C TYR A 309 -29.54 -21.23 0.33
N ASP A 310 -30.31 -21.66 1.33
CA ASP A 310 -29.89 -21.70 2.72
C ASP A 310 -29.17 -23.03 2.97
N ALA A 311 -27.84 -22.96 3.10
CA ALA A 311 -27.01 -24.14 3.33
C ALA A 311 -27.22 -24.77 4.72
N ALA A 312 -27.66 -23.99 5.72
CA ALA A 312 -27.94 -24.48 7.06
C ALA A 312 -29.25 -25.27 7.09
N ALA A 313 -30.28 -24.74 6.43
CA ALA A 313 -31.58 -25.38 6.35
C ALA A 313 -31.63 -26.49 5.28
N GLY A 314 -30.72 -26.46 4.30
CA GLY A 314 -30.76 -27.34 3.14
C GLY A 314 -31.96 -27.03 2.23
N VAL A 315 -32.33 -25.75 2.13
CA VAL A 315 -33.56 -25.32 1.45
C VAL A 315 -33.24 -24.32 0.34
N PHE A 316 -33.73 -24.62 -0.85
CA PHE A 316 -33.76 -23.70 -1.98
C PHE A 316 -35.04 -22.86 -1.92
N HIS A 317 -34.89 -21.54 -2.04
CA HIS A 317 -35.98 -20.59 -2.10
C HIS A 317 -36.03 -19.92 -3.47
N ALA A 318 -37.26 -19.66 -3.92
CA ALA A 318 -37.53 -18.90 -5.12
C ALA A 318 -38.87 -18.17 -4.98
N LYS A 319 -39.09 -17.15 -5.79
CA LYS A 319 -40.35 -16.42 -5.88
C LYS A 319 -40.87 -16.47 -7.30
N LYS A 320 -42.17 -16.65 -7.44
CA LYS A 320 -42.83 -16.37 -8.72
C LYS A 320 -42.86 -14.86 -8.99
N TYR A 321 -43.00 -14.47 -10.25
CA TYR A 321 -43.24 -13.06 -10.60
C TYR A 321 -44.50 -12.46 -9.95
N GLU A 322 -45.49 -13.29 -9.59
CA GLU A 322 -46.68 -12.89 -8.82
C GLU A 322 -46.44 -12.73 -7.31
N GLY A 323 -45.18 -12.83 -6.85
CA GLY A 323 -44.77 -12.63 -5.46
C GLY A 323 -44.91 -13.85 -4.55
N LYS A 324 -45.46 -14.97 -5.05
CA LYS A 324 -45.59 -16.21 -4.26
C LYS A 324 -44.21 -16.85 -4.01
N GLU A 325 -43.86 -17.00 -2.74
CA GLU A 325 -42.65 -17.69 -2.32
C GLU A 325 -42.80 -19.22 -2.41
N LEU A 326 -41.72 -19.88 -2.81
CA LEU A 326 -41.58 -21.32 -2.93
C LEU A 326 -40.30 -21.73 -2.21
N SER A 327 -40.39 -22.83 -1.45
CA SER A 327 -39.26 -23.39 -0.71
C SER A 327 -39.25 -24.89 -0.87
N TYR A 328 -38.10 -25.47 -1.20
CA TYR A 328 -37.93 -26.91 -1.41
C TYR A 328 -36.59 -27.39 -0.87
N THR A 329 -36.57 -28.54 -0.20
CA THR A 329 -35.33 -29.33 -0.13
C THR A 329 -35.03 -29.94 -1.51
N PRO A 330 -33.78 -30.32 -1.81
CA PRO A 330 -33.44 -31.00 -3.07
C PRO A 330 -34.30 -32.24 -3.36
N GLU A 331 -34.65 -33.03 -2.34
CA GLU A 331 -35.49 -34.22 -2.46
C GLU A 331 -36.94 -33.86 -2.77
N GLN A 332 -37.48 -32.82 -2.11
CA GLN A 332 -38.83 -32.31 -2.38
C GLN A 332 -38.92 -31.76 -3.79
N PHE A 333 -37.91 -31.02 -4.23
CA PHE A 333 -37.82 -30.49 -5.59
C PHE A 333 -37.82 -31.62 -6.62
N SER A 334 -36.95 -32.62 -6.43
CA SER A 334 -36.84 -33.78 -7.30
C SER A 334 -38.15 -34.56 -7.42
N LYS A 335 -38.83 -34.79 -6.30
CA LYS A 335 -40.11 -35.51 -6.28
C LYS A 335 -41.23 -34.74 -6.97
N LYS A 336 -41.27 -33.41 -6.79
CA LYS A 336 -42.31 -32.55 -7.36
C LYS A 336 -42.08 -32.27 -8.85
N PHE A 337 -40.81 -32.22 -9.27
CA PHE A 337 -40.40 -31.88 -10.61
C PHE A 337 -39.43 -32.93 -11.19
N PRO A 338 -39.89 -34.17 -11.48
CA PRO A 338 -38.99 -35.26 -11.89
C PRO A 338 -38.17 -34.98 -13.16
N LYS A 339 -38.66 -34.14 -14.08
CA LYS A 339 -37.90 -33.73 -15.28
C LYS A 339 -36.66 -32.90 -14.94
N PHE A 340 -36.66 -32.21 -13.79
CA PHE A 340 -35.64 -31.26 -13.36
C PHE A 340 -34.92 -31.72 -12.10
N SER A 341 -34.93 -33.02 -11.78
CA SER A 341 -34.53 -33.52 -10.45
C SER A 341 -33.10 -33.19 -10.04
N ASN A 342 -32.19 -33.04 -10.99
CA ASN A 342 -30.78 -32.70 -10.75
C ASN A 342 -30.48 -31.18 -10.81
N ALA A 343 -31.48 -30.33 -11.04
CA ALA A 343 -31.27 -28.88 -11.24
C ALA A 343 -30.63 -28.16 -10.04
N LEU A 344 -30.87 -28.67 -8.82
CA LEU A 344 -30.34 -28.08 -7.59
C LEU A 344 -29.00 -28.66 -7.16
N GLU A 345 -28.52 -29.74 -7.79
CA GLU A 345 -27.30 -30.43 -7.36
C GLU A 345 -26.06 -29.53 -7.42
N PRO A 346 -25.77 -28.77 -8.51
CA PRO A 346 -24.63 -27.85 -8.53
C PRO A 346 -24.72 -26.75 -7.47
N ILE A 347 -25.94 -26.27 -7.18
CA ILE A 347 -26.19 -25.23 -6.19
C ILE A 347 -25.86 -25.74 -4.79
N VAL A 348 -26.33 -26.95 -4.47
CA VAL A 348 -26.06 -27.60 -3.19
C VAL A 348 -24.56 -27.86 -3.02
N ASP A 349 -23.91 -28.38 -4.07
CA ASP A 349 -22.50 -28.74 -4.03
C ASP A 349 -21.58 -27.53 -3.85
N VAL A 350 -21.80 -26.45 -4.59
CA VAL A 350 -20.99 -25.22 -4.44
C VAL A 350 -21.29 -24.50 -3.12
N ALA A 351 -22.56 -24.48 -2.66
CA ALA A 351 -22.94 -23.84 -1.40
C ALA A 351 -22.25 -24.47 -0.19
N LYS A 352 -22.03 -25.80 -0.20
CA LYS A 352 -21.26 -26.49 0.84
C LYS A 352 -19.81 -25.98 0.93
N VAL A 353 -19.25 -25.49 -0.17
CA VAL A 353 -17.87 -25.00 -0.21
C VAL A 353 -17.79 -23.52 0.20
N VAL A 354 -18.67 -22.68 -0.33
CA VAL A 354 -18.61 -21.23 -0.12
C VAL A 354 -19.34 -20.75 1.14
N ALA A 355 -20.33 -21.52 1.61
CA ALA A 355 -21.14 -21.22 2.80
C ALA A 355 -21.25 -22.40 3.79
N PRO A 356 -20.12 -23.02 4.20
CA PRO A 356 -20.11 -24.27 4.98
C PRO A 356 -20.76 -24.13 6.37
N ASN A 357 -20.79 -22.92 6.94
CA ASN A 357 -21.32 -22.66 8.28
C ASN A 357 -22.79 -22.25 8.28
N GLY A 358 -23.52 -22.54 7.20
CA GLY A 358 -24.97 -22.33 7.16
C GLY A 358 -25.38 -20.91 6.75
N GLY A 359 -24.74 -20.39 5.70
CA GLY A 359 -25.11 -19.13 5.06
C GLY A 359 -26.16 -19.29 3.96
N VAL A 360 -26.75 -18.16 3.57
CA VAL A 360 -27.61 -18.05 2.39
C VAL A 360 -26.76 -17.58 1.22
N VAL A 361 -26.81 -18.32 0.11
CA VAL A 361 -26.17 -17.93 -1.14
C VAL A 361 -27.25 -17.48 -2.12
N SER A 362 -27.08 -16.31 -2.73
CA SER A 362 -28.04 -15.73 -3.68
C SER A 362 -27.67 -16.08 -5.11
N GLY A 363 -28.68 -16.22 -5.96
CA GLY A 363 -28.56 -16.32 -7.41
C GLY A 363 -28.33 -14.98 -8.12
N TYR A 364 -28.33 -13.87 -7.39
CA TYR A 364 -28.02 -12.54 -7.92
C TYR A 364 -26.53 -12.21 -7.73
N PHE A 365 -25.82 -11.98 -8.84
CA PHE A 365 -24.38 -11.78 -8.88
C PHE A 365 -24.03 -10.45 -9.56
N SER A 366 -23.13 -9.69 -8.93
CA SER A 366 -22.35 -8.64 -9.59
C SER A 366 -20.97 -9.20 -9.89
N GLU A 367 -20.33 -8.80 -11.00
CA GLU A 367 -19.01 -9.33 -11.35
C GLU A 367 -17.92 -8.95 -10.32
N ASP A 368 -18.10 -7.84 -9.60
CA ASP A 368 -17.08 -7.22 -8.77
C ASP A 368 -17.44 -7.11 -7.28
N THR A 369 -18.65 -7.53 -6.88
CA THR A 369 -19.11 -7.41 -5.50
C THR A 369 -19.81 -8.66 -5.00
N ALA A 370 -19.46 -9.07 -3.78
CA ALA A 370 -20.08 -10.20 -3.08
C ALA A 370 -20.76 -9.72 -1.79
N PRO A 371 -21.87 -10.34 -1.35
CA PRO A 371 -22.46 -10.05 -0.05
C PRO A 371 -21.46 -10.31 1.09
N LEU A 372 -21.41 -9.42 2.09
CA LEU A 372 -20.54 -9.56 3.26
C LEU A 372 -20.70 -10.92 3.93
N SER A 373 -21.94 -11.39 4.08
CA SER A 373 -22.23 -12.71 4.66
C SER A 373 -21.56 -13.86 3.91
N LEU A 374 -21.48 -13.79 2.58
CA LEU A 374 -20.78 -14.80 1.78
C LEU A 374 -19.27 -14.73 2.00
N VAL A 375 -18.69 -13.52 2.00
CA VAL A 375 -17.26 -13.33 2.25
C VAL A 375 -16.87 -13.88 3.62
N LEU A 376 -17.63 -13.52 4.66
CA LEU A 376 -17.40 -14.01 6.02
C LEU A 376 -17.50 -15.53 6.11
N ASN A 377 -18.52 -16.14 5.51
CA ASN A 377 -18.66 -17.59 5.48
C ASN A 377 -17.54 -18.28 4.69
N PHE A 378 -17.17 -17.73 3.53
CA PHE A 378 -16.08 -18.25 2.73
C PHE A 378 -14.80 -18.21 3.54
N PHE A 379 -14.49 -17.10 4.19
CA PHE A 379 -13.26 -16.98 4.96
C PHE A 379 -13.31 -17.55 6.39
N GLY A 380 -14.45 -18.12 6.81
CA GLY A 380 -14.59 -18.78 8.12
C GLY A 380 -14.74 -17.81 9.30
N VAL A 381 -15.18 -16.58 9.03
CA VAL A 381 -15.46 -15.57 10.05
C VAL A 381 -16.92 -15.69 10.49
N ASP A 382 -17.15 -16.11 11.73
CA ASP A 382 -18.51 -16.21 12.28
C ASP A 382 -18.86 -14.95 13.08
N ILE A 383 -19.87 -14.21 12.62
CA ILE A 383 -20.44 -13.04 13.31
C ILE A 383 -21.80 -13.33 13.95
N LYS A 384 -22.33 -14.54 13.79
CA LYS A 384 -23.69 -14.88 14.21
C LYS A 384 -23.79 -14.91 15.74
N GLY A 385 -24.78 -14.20 16.27
CA GLY A 385 -25.03 -14.14 17.72
C GLY A 385 -24.06 -13.25 18.51
N LYS A 386 -23.14 -12.56 17.83
CA LYS A 386 -22.22 -11.58 18.45
C LYS A 386 -22.89 -10.21 18.60
N SER A 387 -22.43 -9.43 19.58
CA SER A 387 -22.79 -8.01 19.69
C SER A 387 -22.10 -7.18 18.61
N VAL A 388 -22.61 -5.98 18.34
CA VAL A 388 -21.98 -5.04 17.39
C VAL A 388 -20.56 -4.70 17.83
N GLU A 389 -20.33 -4.52 19.14
CA GLU A 389 -19.00 -4.25 19.68
C GLU A 389 -18.02 -5.41 19.44
N GLU A 390 -18.47 -6.66 19.61
CA GLU A 390 -17.65 -7.84 19.30
C GLU A 390 -17.32 -7.92 17.80
N ILE A 391 -18.30 -7.61 16.93
CA ILE A 391 -18.10 -7.56 15.48
C ILE A 391 -17.08 -6.47 15.10
N HIS A 392 -17.20 -5.27 15.69
CA HIS A 392 -16.25 -4.18 15.44
C HIS A 392 -14.84 -4.54 15.92
N GLU A 393 -14.71 -5.26 17.04
CA GLU A 393 -13.39 -5.72 17.51
C GLU A 393 -12.77 -6.78 16.58
N MET A 394 -13.58 -7.69 16.05
CA MET A 394 -13.15 -8.61 15.00
C MET A 394 -12.72 -7.87 13.74
N ALA A 395 -13.47 -6.85 13.33
CA ALA A 395 -13.14 -6.03 12.17
C ALA A 395 -11.80 -5.30 12.34
N ARG A 396 -11.54 -4.72 13.52
CA ARG A 396 -10.23 -4.13 13.85
C ARG A 396 -9.12 -5.16 13.80
N THR A 397 -9.38 -6.37 14.29
CA THR A 397 -8.42 -7.48 14.23
C THR A 397 -8.10 -7.87 12.79
N LEU A 398 -9.11 -8.04 11.93
CA LEU A 398 -8.93 -8.29 10.50
C LEU A 398 -8.11 -7.18 9.81
N ASN A 399 -8.46 -5.92 10.07
CA ASN A 399 -7.73 -4.78 9.51
C ASN A 399 -6.28 -4.70 10.01
N LYS A 400 -6.03 -5.07 11.26
CA LYS A 400 -4.69 -5.10 11.84
C LYS A 400 -3.84 -6.23 11.26
N GLU A 401 -4.38 -7.45 11.26
CA GLU A 401 -3.64 -8.64 10.80
C GLU A 401 -3.55 -8.72 9.27
N ARG A 402 -4.39 -7.96 8.56
CA ARG A 402 -4.46 -7.93 7.09
C ARG A 402 -4.66 -9.31 6.47
N LYS A 403 -5.25 -10.22 7.23
CA LYS A 403 -5.59 -11.58 6.83
C LYS A 403 -6.89 -12.00 7.50
N PHE A 404 -7.57 -12.96 6.88
CA PHE A 404 -8.62 -13.71 7.55
C PHE A 404 -8.00 -14.67 8.58
N PRO A 405 -8.74 -15.02 9.65
CA PRO A 405 -8.27 -16.01 10.61
C PRO A 405 -7.94 -17.33 9.91
N ASP A 406 -6.92 -18.04 10.43
CA ASP A 406 -6.56 -19.36 9.94
C ASP A 406 -7.79 -20.28 10.06
N GLN A 407 -8.19 -20.86 8.93
CA GLN A 407 -9.44 -21.57 8.84
C GLN A 407 -9.37 -22.86 9.68
N PRO A 408 -10.43 -23.23 10.44
CA PRO A 408 -10.61 -24.62 10.84
C PRO A 408 -10.69 -25.51 9.58
N ALA A 409 -10.64 -26.84 9.72
CA ALA A 409 -10.73 -27.76 8.57
C ALA A 409 -12.01 -27.49 7.73
N LEU A 410 -11.86 -26.67 6.69
CA LEU A 410 -12.91 -26.31 5.76
C LEU A 410 -12.97 -27.32 4.60
N PRO A 411 -14.07 -27.33 3.82
CA PRO A 411 -14.16 -28.12 2.60
C PRO A 411 -12.95 -27.88 1.69
N ASP A 412 -12.57 -28.90 0.91
CA ASP A 412 -11.49 -28.76 -0.06
C ASP A 412 -11.83 -27.65 -1.08
N ARG A 413 -11.00 -26.61 -1.08
CA ARG A 413 -11.09 -25.42 -1.95
C ARG A 413 -9.91 -25.33 -2.90
N SER A 414 -9.22 -26.44 -3.12
CA SER A 414 -8.16 -26.54 -4.11
C SER A 414 -8.69 -26.24 -5.51
N GLU A 415 -7.78 -25.88 -6.41
CA GLU A 415 -8.07 -25.76 -7.85
C GLU A 415 -8.68 -27.05 -8.41
N GLN A 416 -8.20 -28.21 -7.94
CA GLN A 416 -8.73 -29.52 -8.34
C GLN A 416 -10.20 -29.70 -7.91
N ALA A 417 -10.57 -29.25 -6.71
CA ALA A 417 -11.95 -29.28 -6.25
C ALA A 417 -12.85 -28.35 -7.09
N LEU A 418 -12.35 -27.16 -7.43
CA LEU A 418 -13.05 -26.22 -8.30
C LEU A 418 -13.26 -26.79 -9.71
N GLU A 419 -12.21 -27.33 -10.34
CA GLU A 419 -12.31 -27.98 -11.65
C GLU A 419 -13.31 -29.13 -11.65
N SER A 420 -13.35 -29.92 -10.57
CA SER A 420 -14.31 -31.02 -10.40
C SER A 420 -15.75 -30.50 -10.39
N GLN A 421 -16.01 -29.37 -9.71
CA GLN A 421 -17.31 -28.71 -9.68
C GLN A 421 -17.70 -28.14 -11.05
N GLN A 422 -16.77 -27.51 -11.75
CA GLN A 422 -16.98 -27.00 -13.11
C GLN A 422 -17.35 -28.12 -14.08
N LYS A 423 -16.60 -29.24 -14.07
CA LYS A 423 -16.87 -30.41 -14.91
C LYS A 423 -18.23 -31.04 -14.63
N LYS A 424 -18.66 -31.10 -13.36
CA LYS A 424 -20.00 -31.58 -12.98
C LYS A 424 -21.10 -30.69 -13.56
N LEU A 425 -20.95 -29.37 -13.46
CA LEU A 425 -21.91 -28.41 -14.01
C LEU A 425 -21.99 -28.50 -15.53
N GLU A 426 -20.85 -28.60 -16.21
CA GLU A 426 -20.78 -28.79 -17.66
C GLU A 426 -21.44 -30.10 -18.10
N ALA A 427 -21.13 -31.21 -17.42
CA ALA A 427 -21.73 -32.51 -17.71
C ALA A 427 -23.25 -32.49 -17.53
N LEU A 428 -23.76 -31.83 -16.48
CA LEU A 428 -25.20 -31.65 -16.25
C LEU A 428 -25.87 -30.94 -17.42
N ASN A 429 -25.32 -29.80 -17.86
CA ASN A 429 -25.87 -29.02 -18.97
C ASN A 429 -25.86 -29.83 -20.28
N ASN A 430 -24.75 -30.52 -20.57
CA ASN A 430 -24.62 -31.36 -21.75
C ASN A 430 -25.62 -32.53 -21.75
N GLU A 431 -25.73 -33.26 -20.64
CA GLU A 431 -26.68 -34.37 -20.51
C GLU A 431 -28.12 -33.89 -20.69
N TYR A 432 -28.45 -32.72 -20.14
CA TYR A 432 -29.76 -32.11 -20.29
C TYR A 432 -30.06 -31.72 -21.73
N TYR A 433 -29.08 -31.12 -22.42
CA TYR A 433 -29.19 -30.76 -23.82
C TYR A 433 -29.40 -31.99 -24.72
N GLU A 434 -28.59 -33.05 -24.54
CA GLU A 434 -28.73 -34.30 -25.28
C GLU A 434 -30.11 -34.95 -25.07
N LYS A 435 -30.60 -35.01 -23.83
CA LYS A 435 -31.93 -35.58 -23.52
C LYS A 435 -33.07 -34.75 -24.11
N THR A 436 -32.92 -33.44 -24.22
CA THR A 436 -33.99 -32.53 -24.63
C THR A 436 -34.00 -32.29 -26.14
N TYR A 437 -32.83 -32.26 -26.79
CA TYR A 437 -32.64 -31.84 -28.18
C TYR A 437 -31.87 -32.87 -29.04
N GLY A 438 -31.12 -33.79 -28.44
CA GLY A 438 -30.30 -34.78 -29.15
C GLY A 438 -31.07 -35.81 -29.97
N GLY A 439 -32.37 -35.98 -29.70
CA GLY A 439 -33.27 -36.87 -30.47
C GLY A 439 -33.77 -36.31 -31.82
N GLN A 440 -33.39 -35.08 -32.21
CA GLN A 440 -33.86 -34.45 -33.45
C GLN A 440 -32.84 -34.43 -34.61
N THR A 441 -31.76 -35.22 -34.53
CA THR A 441 -30.80 -35.38 -35.65
C THR A 441 -30.99 -36.68 -36.44
N GLU A 442 -32.24 -37.07 -36.75
CA GLU A 442 -32.52 -37.76 -38.02
C GLU A 442 -32.87 -36.71 -39.08
N PHE A 443 -31.89 -35.87 -39.43
CA PHE A 443 -31.93 -35.25 -40.75
C PHE A 443 -31.66 -36.37 -41.75
N GLN A 444 -32.71 -36.75 -42.49
CA GLN A 444 -32.59 -37.56 -43.69
C GLN A 444 -31.39 -37.07 -44.50
N GLY A 445 -30.46 -37.99 -44.76
CA GLY A 445 -29.24 -37.71 -45.49
C GLY A 445 -29.57 -37.02 -46.81
N ILE A 446 -29.22 -35.73 -46.89
CA ILE A 446 -28.95 -35.11 -48.17
C ILE A 446 -27.55 -35.60 -48.51
N GLU A 447 -27.47 -36.54 -49.45
CA GLU A 447 -26.23 -36.88 -50.15
C GLU A 447 -25.58 -35.58 -50.63
N LEU A 448 -24.44 -35.23 -50.04
CA LEU A 448 -23.55 -34.25 -50.62
C LEU A 448 -22.92 -34.92 -51.84
N SER A 449 -23.48 -34.66 -53.01
CA SER A 449 -22.79 -34.86 -54.27
C SER A 449 -21.51 -34.05 -54.24
N GLU A 450 -20.39 -34.73 -54.45
CA GLU A 450 -19.10 -34.14 -54.81
C GLU A 450 -19.34 -33.16 -55.96
N HIS A 451 -19.37 -31.86 -55.70
CA HIS A 451 -18.89 -30.77 -56.57
C HIS A 451 -19.01 -29.45 -55.81
N GLY A 452 -17.87 -28.78 -55.67
CA GLY A 452 -17.69 -27.61 -54.81
C GLY A 452 -18.60 -26.44 -55.15
N GLY A 453 -19.05 -25.76 -54.10
CA GLY A 453 -19.75 -24.48 -54.20
C GLY A 453 -19.80 -23.80 -52.83
N VAL A 454 -19.01 -22.74 -52.69
CA VAL A 454 -19.07 -21.79 -51.56
C VAL A 454 -20.46 -21.16 -51.53
N LEU A 455 -21.15 -21.20 -50.39
CA LEU A 455 -22.31 -20.35 -50.13
C LEU A 455 -22.15 -19.64 -48.77
N VAL A 456 -21.98 -18.34 -48.88
CA VAL A 456 -22.06 -17.33 -47.81
C VAL A 456 -23.53 -17.14 -47.43
N PRO A 457 -23.92 -17.12 -46.15
CA PRO A 457 -25.22 -16.59 -45.76
C PRO A 457 -25.14 -15.07 -45.63
N ASN A 458 -25.93 -14.40 -46.45
CA ASN A 458 -26.20 -12.97 -46.39
C ASN A 458 -27.62 -12.74 -45.85
N ASN A 459 -27.75 -11.66 -45.06
CA ASN A 459 -28.94 -10.89 -44.71
C ASN A 459 -29.96 -11.40 -43.68
N SER A 460 -30.01 -10.65 -42.57
CA SER A 460 -31.08 -9.70 -42.26
C SER A 460 -32.51 -10.01 -42.76
N ARG A 461 -33.41 -10.25 -41.81
CA ARG A 461 -34.62 -9.44 -41.60
C ARG A 461 -35.10 -9.57 -40.16
#